data_AF-A0A093ZQI3-F1
#
_entry.id   AF-A0A093ZQI3-F1
#
_cell.length_a   1.000
_cell.length_b   1.000
_cell.length_c   1.000
_cell.angle_alpha   90.00
_cell.angle_beta   90.00
_cell.angle_gamma   90.00
#
_symmetry.space_group_name_H-M   'P 1'
#
loop_
_entity.id
_entity.type
_entity.pdbx_description
1 polymer ?
#
loop_
_entity_poly.entity_id
_entity_poly.type
_entity_poly.pdbx_seq_one_letter_code
_entity_poly.pdbx_strand_id
1 'polypeptide(L)'
;IIDADVIAREVVEPGTAGYNKIVAHFGATTPDLLLPKTDDGKGQPLNRPALGRRVFGDTDERKKDRAVLNGIVHPAVRMEMYRQLLKCYLSGCWAVVLDVPLLFESGLDTLCGTVMVVAVGDPAIQMRRLRERDSHLTAEDAENRVMSQGDIREKAKRCEARGDGRGVVVWNDGGREELKSEIERVMSTVMKGSPKWWAWMLLLVPPLAGWAGLWTYYRNLKVNKDWRQAELETKAKL
;
A
#
# COMPACT_ATOMS: atom_id res chain seq x y z
N ILE A 1 -3.50 10.37 7.78
CA ILE A 1 -3.49 9.39 6.67
C ILE A 1 -2.06 9.31 6.20
N ILE A 2 -1.54 8.10 6.02
CA ILE A 2 -0.20 7.85 5.50
C ILE A 2 -0.40 7.18 4.14
N ASP A 3 -0.03 7.88 3.07
CA ASP A 3 -0.18 7.40 1.70
C ASP A 3 1.15 6.80 1.21
N ALA A 4 1.14 5.50 0.92
CA ALA A 4 2.35 4.79 0.49
C ALA A 4 2.85 5.22 -0.89
N ASP A 5 1.98 5.65 -1.80
CA ASP A 5 2.37 6.14 -3.13
C ASP A 5 3.04 7.51 -3.03
N VAL A 6 2.56 8.38 -2.13
CA VAL A 6 3.22 9.65 -1.83
C VAL A 6 4.59 9.39 -1.20
N ILE A 7 4.69 8.52 -0.20
CA ILE A 7 5.98 8.16 0.40
C ILE A 7 6.94 7.59 -0.64
N ALA A 8 6.48 6.70 -1.51
CA ALA A 8 7.31 6.13 -2.58
C ALA A 8 7.85 7.20 -3.53
N ARG A 9 7.20 8.36 -3.64
CA ARG A 9 7.70 9.51 -4.39
C ARG A 9 8.70 10.32 -3.60
N GLU A 10 8.43 10.60 -2.32
CA GLU A 10 9.26 11.40 -1.42
C GLU A 10 10.63 10.74 -1.16
N VAL A 11 10.67 9.43 -0.94
CA VAL A 11 11.92 8.72 -0.59
C VAL A 11 12.94 8.61 -1.72
N VAL A 12 12.57 9.07 -2.92
CA VAL A 12 13.43 9.16 -4.11
C VAL A 12 13.55 10.60 -4.62
N GLU A 13 13.14 11.59 -3.83
CA GLU A 13 13.40 13.00 -4.15
C GLU A 13 14.87 13.36 -4.03
N PRO A 14 15.36 14.36 -4.79
CA PRO A 14 16.71 14.86 -4.67
C PRO A 14 17.14 15.13 -3.22
N GLY A 15 18.35 14.70 -2.85
CA GLY A 15 18.88 14.83 -1.49
C GLY A 15 18.55 13.66 -0.56
N THR A 16 17.67 12.73 -0.96
CA THR A 16 17.41 11.51 -0.20
C THR A 16 18.44 10.40 -0.47
N ALA A 17 18.59 9.48 0.50
CA ALA A 17 19.45 8.31 0.33
C ALA A 17 18.96 7.38 -0.79
N GLY A 18 17.64 7.27 -1.00
CA GLY A 18 17.04 6.49 -2.08
C GLY A 18 17.41 7.07 -3.45
N TYR A 19 17.28 8.39 -3.61
CA TYR A 19 17.72 9.12 -4.81
C TYR A 19 19.19 8.86 -5.14
N ASN A 20 20.09 9.05 -4.17
CA ASN A 20 21.53 8.88 -4.38
C ASN A 20 21.89 7.46 -4.87
N LYS A 21 21.25 6.43 -4.30
CA LYS A 21 21.46 5.03 -4.71
C LYS A 21 20.94 4.76 -6.14
N ILE A 22 19.79 5.33 -6.49
CA ILE A 22 19.21 5.19 -7.84
C ILE A 22 20.13 5.86 -8.86
N VAL A 23 20.57 7.10 -8.62
CA VAL A 23 21.46 7.83 -9.53
C VAL A 23 22.81 7.12 -9.67
N ALA A 24 23.38 6.63 -8.57
CA ALA A 24 24.65 5.90 -8.61
C ALA A 24 24.57 4.60 -9.45
N HIS A 25 23.43 3.91 -9.43
CA HIS A 25 23.27 2.66 -10.18
C HIS A 25 22.84 2.88 -11.64
N PHE A 26 21.84 3.74 -11.88
CA PHE A 26 21.21 3.89 -13.19
C PHE A 26 21.76 5.08 -13.99
N GLY A 27 22.47 6.02 -13.37
CA GLY A 27 22.91 7.25 -14.03
C GLY A 27 23.86 7.03 -15.20
N ALA A 28 24.75 6.02 -15.12
CA ALA A 28 25.69 5.71 -16.20
C ALA A 28 25.00 5.07 -17.42
N THR A 29 23.92 4.31 -17.21
CA THR A 29 23.22 3.56 -18.26
C THR A 29 21.98 4.26 -18.79
N THR A 30 21.52 5.32 -18.11
CA THR A 30 20.28 6.05 -18.44
C THR A 30 20.59 7.56 -18.50
N PRO A 31 21.03 8.07 -19.66
CA PRO A 31 21.42 9.49 -19.81
C PRO A 31 20.28 10.47 -19.55
N ASP A 32 19.03 10.07 -19.79
CA ASP A 32 17.81 10.85 -19.58
C ASP A 32 17.20 10.64 -18.17
N LEU A 33 17.95 10.06 -17.22
CA LEU A 33 17.46 9.74 -15.87
C LEU A 33 17.10 10.97 -15.04
N LEU A 34 17.74 12.10 -15.29
CA LEU A 34 17.56 13.34 -14.53
C LEU A 34 16.85 14.38 -15.39
N LEU A 35 15.80 14.98 -14.82
CA LEU A 35 15.13 16.13 -15.41
C LEU A 35 15.97 17.40 -15.19
N PRO A 36 15.70 18.47 -15.97
CA PRO A 36 16.31 19.77 -15.74
C PRO A 36 16.11 20.23 -14.29
N LYS A 37 17.09 20.99 -13.80
CA LYS A 37 17.05 21.53 -12.45
C LYS A 37 15.84 22.46 -12.32
N THR A 38 15.12 22.31 -11.22
CA THR A 38 14.00 23.19 -10.86
C THR A 38 14.49 24.37 -10.02
N ASP A 39 13.80 25.52 -10.11
CA ASP A 39 14.16 26.76 -9.39
C ASP A 39 13.91 26.69 -7.87
N ASP A 40 13.31 25.60 -7.40
CA ASP A 40 13.03 25.32 -5.99
C ASP A 40 14.27 24.93 -5.16
N GLY A 41 15.45 24.89 -5.79
CA GLY A 41 16.73 24.65 -5.11
C GLY A 41 16.96 23.21 -4.64
N LYS A 42 16.01 22.30 -4.90
CA LYS A 42 16.05 20.91 -4.41
C LYS A 42 16.98 20.01 -5.21
N GLY A 43 17.33 20.36 -6.46
CA GLY A 43 18.23 19.60 -7.33
C GLY A 43 17.53 19.14 -8.61
N GLN A 44 18.10 18.16 -9.31
CA GLN A 44 17.51 17.59 -10.52
C GLN A 44 16.58 16.43 -10.16
N PRO A 45 15.26 16.49 -10.43
CA PRO A 45 14.35 15.40 -10.12
C PRO A 45 14.57 14.19 -11.04
N LEU A 46 14.19 13.00 -10.58
CA LEU A 46 14.22 11.79 -11.41
C LEU A 46 13.17 11.86 -12.53
N ASN A 47 13.58 11.55 -13.75
CA ASN A 47 12.71 11.28 -14.88
C ASN A 47 12.06 9.90 -14.71
N ARG A 48 10.93 9.86 -14.00
CA ARG A 48 10.19 8.62 -13.70
C ARG A 48 9.79 7.83 -14.95
N PRO A 49 9.32 8.46 -16.05
CA PRO A 49 9.11 7.75 -17.31
C PRO A 49 10.37 7.05 -17.85
N ALA A 50 11.52 7.72 -17.82
CA ALA A 50 12.79 7.13 -18.27
C ALA A 50 13.20 5.93 -17.40
N LEU A 51 13.15 6.11 -16.07
CA LEU A 51 13.44 5.02 -15.13
C LEU A 51 12.46 3.85 -15.31
N GLY A 52 11.18 4.14 -15.55
CA GLY A 52 10.15 3.15 -15.86
C GLY A 52 10.51 2.33 -17.09
N ARG A 53 10.87 2.96 -18.21
CA ARG A 53 11.31 2.26 -19.43
C ARG A 53 12.50 1.33 -19.19
N ARG A 54 13.39 1.71 -18.26
CA ARG A 54 14.58 0.93 -17.90
C ARG A 54 14.26 -0.32 -17.07
N VAL A 55 13.25 -0.26 -16.19
CA VAL A 55 12.93 -1.36 -15.24
C VAL A 55 11.69 -2.19 -15.62
N PHE A 56 10.84 -1.70 -16.52
CA PHE A 56 9.62 -2.39 -16.96
C PHE A 56 9.83 -3.15 -18.28
N GLY A 57 9.43 -4.42 -18.30
CA GLY A 57 9.61 -5.37 -19.40
C GLY A 57 10.03 -6.76 -18.91
N ASP A 58 10.11 -7.73 -19.82
CA ASP A 58 10.28 -9.14 -19.50
C ASP A 58 11.69 -9.70 -19.70
N THR A 59 12.62 -8.88 -20.21
CA THR A 59 14.01 -9.29 -20.36
C THR A 59 14.68 -9.50 -19.01
N ASP A 60 15.61 -10.45 -18.93
CA ASP A 60 16.31 -10.77 -17.68
C ASP A 60 17.07 -9.59 -17.10
N GLU A 61 17.59 -8.71 -17.95
CA GLU A 61 18.23 -7.46 -17.53
C GLU A 61 17.23 -6.56 -16.80
N ARG A 62 16.07 -6.28 -17.41
CA ARG A 62 15.04 -5.42 -16.80
C ARG A 62 14.47 -6.01 -15.51
N LYS A 63 14.38 -7.34 -15.40
CA LYS A 63 14.01 -8.02 -14.14
C LYS A 63 15.06 -7.79 -13.06
N LYS A 64 16.35 -7.88 -13.38
CA LYS A 64 17.46 -7.57 -12.45
C LYS A 64 17.42 -6.11 -12.01
N ASP A 65 17.25 -5.18 -12.95
CA ASP A 65 17.16 -3.75 -12.66
C ASP A 65 15.95 -3.41 -11.78
N ARG A 66 14.80 -4.02 -12.05
CA ARG A 66 13.61 -3.89 -11.20
C ARG A 66 13.86 -4.42 -9.81
N ALA A 67 14.56 -5.54 -9.67
CA ALA A 67 14.92 -6.09 -8.36
C ALA A 67 15.85 -5.14 -7.59
N VAL A 68 16.84 -4.53 -8.25
CA VAL A 68 17.71 -3.51 -7.64
C VAL A 68 16.92 -2.28 -7.21
N LEU A 69 16.08 -1.74 -8.10
CA LEU A 69 15.23 -0.58 -7.78
C LEU A 69 14.31 -0.87 -6.59
N ASN A 70 13.61 -2.01 -6.59
CA ASN A 70 12.75 -2.42 -5.49
C ASN A 70 13.54 -2.60 -4.19
N GLY A 71 14.76 -3.13 -4.26
CA GLY A 71 15.67 -3.28 -3.13
C GLY A 71 16.13 -1.94 -2.53
N ILE A 72 16.16 -0.87 -3.31
CA ILE A 72 16.45 0.49 -2.83
C ILE A 72 15.18 1.14 -2.25
N VAL A 73 14.07 1.06 -2.98
CA VAL A 73 12.83 1.79 -2.68
C VAL A 73 12.08 1.17 -1.51
N HIS A 74 11.90 -0.16 -1.47
CA HIS A 74 11.06 -0.80 -0.45
C HIS A 74 11.56 -0.55 0.99
N PRO A 75 12.87 -0.67 1.31
CA PRO A 75 13.35 -0.35 2.65
C PRO A 75 13.17 1.13 3.02
N ALA A 76 13.36 2.04 2.05
CA ALA A 76 13.20 3.47 2.28
C ALA A 76 11.73 3.83 2.57
N VAL A 77 10.79 3.29 1.79
CA VAL A 77 9.34 3.45 2.02
C VAL A 77 8.93 2.92 3.38
N ARG A 78 9.38 1.71 3.75
CA ARG A 78 9.06 1.12 5.06
C ARG A 78 9.59 1.96 6.22
N MET A 79 10.83 2.45 6.10
CA MET A 79 11.43 3.31 7.12
C MET A 79 10.64 4.60 7.30
N GLU A 80 10.25 5.26 6.21
CA GLU A 80 9.45 6.48 6.32
C GLU A 80 8.06 6.20 6.91
N MET A 81 7.41 5.14 6.46
CA MET A 81 6.11 4.75 7.00
C MET A 81 6.19 4.48 8.50
N TYR A 82 7.24 3.80 9.00
CA TYR A 82 7.45 3.62 10.44
C TYR A 82 7.69 4.94 11.18
N ARG A 83 8.45 5.87 10.58
CA ARG A 83 8.68 7.20 11.15
C ARG A 83 7.38 7.98 11.28
N GLN A 84 6.54 7.98 10.25
CA GLN A 84 5.23 8.64 10.27
C GLN A 84 4.27 7.97 11.26
N LEU A 85 4.25 6.63 11.32
CA LEU A 85 3.46 5.88 12.31
C LEU A 85 3.87 6.24 13.75
N LEU A 86 5.17 6.27 14.04
CA LEU A 86 5.69 6.65 15.35
C LEU A 86 5.32 8.09 15.69
N LYS A 87 5.43 9.02 14.72
CA LYS A 87 5.02 10.42 14.91
C LYS A 87 3.53 10.52 15.25
N CYS A 88 2.66 9.79 14.54
CA CYS A 88 1.23 9.77 14.83
C CYS A 88 0.93 9.17 16.21
N TYR A 89 1.61 8.08 16.58
CA TYR A 89 1.51 7.49 17.90
C TYR A 89 1.87 8.50 19.00
N LEU A 90 3.04 9.15 18.89
CA LEU A 90 3.50 10.16 19.86
C LEU A 90 2.61 11.42 19.90
N SER A 91 1.91 11.72 18.81
CA SER A 91 0.97 12.84 18.74
C SER A 91 -0.40 12.50 19.36
N GLY A 92 -0.58 11.28 19.88
CA GLY A 92 -1.84 10.84 20.47
C GLY A 92 -2.97 10.67 19.46
N CYS A 93 -2.65 10.45 18.18
CA CYS A 93 -3.66 10.12 17.18
C CYS A 93 -4.38 8.83 17.58
N TRP A 94 -5.72 8.86 17.63
CA TRP A 94 -6.53 7.67 17.95
C TRP A 94 -6.37 6.55 16.92
N ALA A 95 -6.23 6.91 15.63
CA ALA A 95 -6.06 5.97 14.54
C ALA A 95 -5.15 6.55 13.46
N VAL A 96 -4.52 5.65 12.71
CA VAL A 96 -3.73 5.96 11.52
C VAL A 96 -4.24 5.10 10.37
N VAL A 97 -4.62 5.75 9.27
CA VAL A 97 -5.01 5.07 8.03
C VAL A 97 -3.77 4.95 7.16
N LEU A 98 -3.35 3.71 6.88
CA LEU A 98 -2.33 3.38 5.89
C LEU A 98 -3.03 3.12 4.56
N ASP A 99 -2.87 4.03 3.60
CA ASP A 99 -3.37 3.84 2.23
C ASP A 99 -2.29 3.16 1.39
N VAL A 100 -2.52 1.89 1.04
CA VAL A 100 -1.52 1.03 0.40
C VAL A 100 -2.20 0.18 -0.70
N PRO A 101 -2.00 0.49 -2.00
CA PRO A 101 -2.60 -0.27 -3.10
C PRO A 101 -2.22 -1.77 -3.12
N LEU A 102 -0.98 -2.06 -2.74
CA LEU A 102 -0.40 -3.41 -2.71
C LEU A 102 -0.21 -3.91 -1.26
N LEU A 103 -1.20 -3.66 -0.40
CA LEU A 103 -1.12 -3.95 1.05
C LEU A 103 -0.77 -5.42 1.34
N PHE A 104 -1.41 -6.34 0.64
CA PHE A 104 -1.31 -7.78 0.87
C PHE A 104 -0.04 -8.39 0.27
N GLU A 105 0.39 -7.86 -0.87
CA GLU A 105 1.58 -8.26 -1.63
C GLU A 105 2.86 -7.78 -0.94
N SER A 106 2.82 -6.58 -0.37
CA SER A 106 3.92 -6.00 0.40
C SER A 106 4.04 -6.57 1.83
N GLY A 107 3.03 -7.32 2.29
CA GLY A 107 2.95 -7.89 3.64
C GLY A 107 2.69 -6.87 4.75
N LEU A 108 2.31 -5.64 4.39
CA LEU A 108 2.06 -4.55 5.33
C LEU A 108 0.75 -4.74 6.11
N ASP A 109 -0.14 -5.60 5.61
CA ASP A 109 -1.33 -6.10 6.31
C ASP A 109 -1.02 -6.78 7.67
N THR A 110 0.24 -7.16 7.91
CA THR A 110 0.70 -7.70 9.20
C THR A 110 0.79 -6.64 10.29
N LEU A 111 1.01 -5.37 9.93
CA LEU A 111 1.14 -4.24 10.87
C LEU A 111 -0.21 -3.62 11.25
N CYS A 112 -1.26 -3.91 10.49
CA CYS A 112 -2.56 -3.28 10.65
C CYS A 112 -3.41 -3.96 11.74
N GLY A 113 -3.97 -3.17 12.64
CA GLY A 113 -4.96 -3.66 13.62
C GLY A 113 -6.29 -4.07 12.97
N THR A 114 -6.74 -3.26 12.02
CA THR A 114 -7.90 -3.51 11.16
C THR A 114 -7.47 -3.29 9.71
N VAL A 115 -7.86 -4.21 8.83
CA VAL A 115 -7.69 -4.10 7.39
C VAL A 115 -9.05 -3.77 6.78
N MET A 116 -9.06 -2.78 5.90
CA MET A 116 -10.24 -2.37 5.15
C MET A 116 -9.94 -2.49 3.66
N VAL A 117 -10.81 -3.17 2.92
CA VAL A 117 -10.71 -3.29 1.46
C VAL A 117 -11.93 -2.60 0.86
N VAL A 118 -11.69 -1.61 0.00
CA VAL A 118 -12.74 -1.01 -0.83
C VAL A 118 -12.85 -1.85 -2.09
N ALA A 119 -13.92 -2.62 -2.21
CA ALA A 119 -14.15 -3.55 -3.32
C ALA A 119 -15.26 -3.06 -4.23
N VAL A 120 -15.27 -3.55 -5.46
CA VAL A 120 -16.38 -3.39 -6.41
C VAL A 120 -16.82 -4.79 -6.77
N GLY A 121 -18.11 -5.07 -6.67
CA GLY A 121 -18.68 -6.38 -6.98
C GLY A 121 -18.64 -6.68 -8.47
N ASP A 122 -18.94 -5.68 -9.31
CA ASP A 122 -18.90 -5.78 -10.76
C ASP A 122 -17.56 -5.25 -11.35
N PRO A 123 -16.73 -6.12 -11.96
CA PRO A 123 -15.51 -5.70 -12.65
C PRO A 123 -15.75 -4.66 -13.76
N ALA A 124 -16.93 -4.66 -14.40
CA ALA A 124 -17.26 -3.69 -15.43
C ALA A 124 -17.34 -2.27 -14.86
N ILE A 125 -17.81 -2.09 -13.61
CA ILE A 125 -17.84 -0.79 -12.93
C ILE A 125 -16.41 -0.31 -12.66
N GLN A 126 -15.53 -1.19 -12.19
CA GLN A 126 -14.12 -0.86 -11.96
C GLN A 126 -13.44 -0.40 -13.25
N MET A 127 -13.63 -1.15 -14.33
CA MET A 127 -13.04 -0.83 -15.63
C MET A 127 -13.58 0.47 -16.23
N ARG A 128 -14.91 0.68 -16.17
CA ARG A 128 -15.54 1.93 -16.60
C ARG A 128 -14.95 3.13 -15.89
N ARG A 129 -14.90 3.09 -14.54
CA ARG A 129 -14.37 4.20 -13.73
C ARG A 129 -12.87 4.45 -13.98
N LEU A 130 -12.09 3.40 -14.18
CA LEU A 130 -10.67 3.52 -14.52
C LEU A 130 -10.48 4.27 -15.84
N ARG A 131 -11.24 3.91 -16.87
CA ARG A 131 -11.18 4.54 -18.20
C ARG A 131 -11.73 5.96 -18.21
N GLU A 132 -12.76 6.25 -17.43
CA GLU A 132 -13.29 7.62 -17.28
C GLU A 132 -12.28 8.55 -16.59
N ARG A 133 -11.56 8.04 -15.58
CA ARG A 133 -10.52 8.82 -14.86
C ARG A 133 -9.25 8.99 -15.69
N ASP A 134 -8.78 7.89 -16.28
CA ASP A 134 -7.52 7.82 -17.00
C ASP A 134 -7.81 7.63 -18.51
N SER A 135 -8.42 8.64 -19.13
CA SER A 135 -8.90 8.59 -20.52
C SER A 135 -7.82 8.35 -21.59
N HIS A 136 -6.56 8.45 -21.20
CA HIS A 136 -5.39 8.17 -22.05
C HIS A 136 -5.01 6.67 -22.09
N LEU A 137 -5.57 5.83 -21.20
CA LEU A 137 -5.27 4.40 -21.18
C LEU A 137 -6.03 3.68 -22.29
N THR A 138 -5.33 2.78 -22.99
CA THR A 138 -5.99 1.79 -23.84
C THR A 138 -6.77 0.78 -22.98
N ALA A 139 -7.69 0.05 -23.60
CA ALA A 139 -8.43 -1.00 -22.88
C ALA A 139 -7.47 -2.08 -22.32
N GLU A 140 -6.46 -2.47 -23.11
CA GLU A 140 -5.43 -3.43 -22.72
C GLU A 140 -4.57 -2.90 -21.57
N ASP A 141 -4.14 -1.63 -21.60
CA ASP A 141 -3.36 -1.03 -20.50
C ASP A 141 -4.16 -0.97 -19.20
N ALA A 142 -5.44 -0.64 -19.29
CA ALA A 142 -6.34 -0.59 -18.14
C ALA A 142 -6.52 -2.00 -17.54
N GLU A 143 -6.71 -3.02 -18.38
CA GLU A 143 -6.82 -4.42 -17.96
C GLU A 143 -5.51 -4.93 -17.32
N ASN A 144 -4.37 -4.71 -17.97
CA ASN A 144 -3.05 -5.07 -17.44
C ASN A 144 -2.80 -4.42 -16.08
N ARG A 145 -3.23 -3.17 -15.89
CA ARG A 145 -3.10 -2.45 -14.62
C ARG A 145 -3.96 -3.08 -13.52
N VAL A 146 -5.21 -3.44 -13.82
CA VAL A 146 -6.08 -4.15 -12.87
C VAL A 146 -5.48 -5.51 -12.51
N MET A 147 -5.03 -6.27 -13.50
CA MET A 147 -4.41 -7.59 -13.30
C MET A 147 -3.13 -7.52 -12.46
N SER A 148 -2.31 -6.49 -12.64
CA SER A 148 -1.06 -6.30 -11.86
C SER A 148 -1.31 -6.08 -10.36
N GLN A 149 -2.52 -5.67 -9.97
CA GLN A 149 -2.91 -5.45 -8.58
C GLN A 149 -3.65 -6.65 -7.97
N GLY A 150 -3.86 -7.73 -8.71
CA GLY A 150 -4.64 -8.89 -8.27
C GLY A 150 -6.16 -8.66 -8.24
N ASP A 151 -6.94 -9.74 -8.09
CA ASP A 151 -8.40 -9.65 -8.04
C ASP A 151 -8.86 -8.98 -6.72
N ILE A 152 -9.62 -7.91 -6.84
CA ILE A 152 -10.16 -7.17 -5.70
C ILE A 152 -11.08 -8.03 -4.83
N ARG A 153 -11.77 -9.02 -5.42
CA ARG A 153 -12.65 -9.94 -4.71
C ARG A 153 -11.85 -10.96 -3.90
N GLU A 154 -10.68 -11.36 -4.39
CA GLU A 154 -9.76 -12.18 -3.61
C GLU A 154 -9.22 -11.40 -2.41
N LYS A 155 -8.85 -10.13 -2.62
CA LYS A 155 -8.49 -9.20 -1.55
C LYS A 155 -9.61 -9.03 -0.52
N ALA A 156 -10.87 -8.95 -0.98
CA ALA A 156 -12.04 -8.87 -0.12
C ALA A 156 -12.18 -10.14 0.74
N LYS A 157 -12.10 -11.34 0.15
CA LYS A 157 -12.15 -12.60 0.92
C LYS A 157 -11.00 -12.72 1.93
N ARG A 158 -9.78 -12.34 1.53
CA ARG A 158 -8.62 -12.32 2.44
C ARG A 158 -8.81 -11.31 3.58
N CYS A 159 -9.49 -10.20 3.31
CA CYS A 159 -9.89 -9.24 4.33
C CYS A 159 -10.87 -9.90 5.32
N GLU A 160 -11.98 -10.46 4.84
CA GLU A 160 -13.03 -11.11 5.65
C GLU A 160 -12.48 -12.25 6.52
N ALA A 161 -11.50 -13.01 6.02
CA ALA A 161 -10.84 -14.09 6.78
C ALA A 161 -10.15 -13.62 8.08
N ARG A 162 -9.96 -12.31 8.28
CA ARG A 162 -9.42 -11.73 9.52
C ARG A 162 -10.44 -11.68 10.66
N GLY A 163 -11.72 -11.89 10.34
CA GLY A 163 -12.84 -11.91 11.28
C GLY A 163 -13.40 -10.52 11.62
N ASP A 164 -14.49 -10.54 12.38
CA ASP A 164 -15.29 -9.35 12.70
C ASP A 164 -14.45 -8.26 13.40
N GLY A 165 -14.63 -7.02 12.92
CA GLY A 165 -13.93 -5.84 13.43
C GLY A 165 -12.46 -5.71 13.05
N ARG A 166 -11.89 -6.70 12.34
CA ARG A 166 -10.48 -6.73 11.92
C ARG A 166 -10.30 -6.83 10.42
N GLY A 167 -11.24 -7.46 9.74
CA GLY A 167 -11.39 -7.41 8.30
C GLY A 167 -12.71 -6.73 7.96
N VAL A 168 -12.67 -5.67 7.18
CA VAL A 168 -13.90 -5.02 6.69
C VAL A 168 -13.82 -4.80 5.20
N VAL A 169 -14.88 -5.19 4.50
CA VAL A 169 -15.03 -4.93 3.07
C VAL A 169 -16.08 -3.83 2.90
N VAL A 170 -15.73 -2.81 2.13
CA VAL A 170 -16.61 -1.71 1.74
C VAL A 170 -16.93 -1.88 0.27
N TRP A 171 -18.16 -2.27 -0.05
CA TRP A 171 -18.61 -2.42 -1.44
C TRP A 171 -18.95 -1.05 -2.03
N ASN A 172 -18.27 -0.70 -3.11
CA ASN A 172 -18.31 0.62 -3.75
C ASN A 172 -18.89 0.54 -5.18
N ASP A 173 -19.96 -0.23 -5.35
CA ASP A 173 -20.70 -0.32 -6.61
C ASP A 173 -21.53 0.95 -6.88
N GLY A 174 -21.99 1.59 -5.81
CA GLY A 174 -22.85 2.77 -5.82
C GLY A 174 -22.16 4.11 -6.01
N GLY A 175 -22.88 5.19 -5.67
CA GLY A 175 -22.42 6.57 -5.77
C GLY A 175 -21.57 7.05 -4.59
N ARG A 176 -21.04 8.28 -4.67
CA ARG A 176 -20.22 8.87 -3.60
C ARG A 176 -20.95 8.99 -2.25
N GLU A 177 -22.24 9.34 -2.26
CA GLU A 177 -23.03 9.46 -1.03
C GLU A 177 -23.29 8.11 -0.36
N GLU A 178 -23.53 7.07 -1.16
CA GLU A 178 -23.69 5.70 -0.66
C GLU A 178 -22.38 5.19 -0.05
N LEU A 179 -21.25 5.41 -0.74
CA LEU A 179 -19.93 5.10 -0.22
C LEU A 179 -19.65 5.84 1.09
N LYS A 180 -20.02 7.11 1.19
CA LYS A 180 -19.85 7.90 2.41
C LYS A 180 -20.64 7.31 3.58
N SER A 181 -21.91 6.99 3.37
CA SER A 181 -22.77 6.33 4.36
C SER A 181 -22.18 4.98 4.81
N GLU A 182 -21.69 4.18 3.86
CA GLU A 182 -21.09 2.89 4.15
C GLU A 182 -19.77 3.02 4.95
N ILE A 183 -18.93 4.00 4.61
CA ILE A 183 -17.72 4.32 5.38
C ILE A 183 -18.09 4.76 6.80
N GLU A 184 -19.09 5.61 6.98
CA GLU A 184 -19.55 6.04 8.31
C GLU A 184 -20.01 4.84 9.15
N ARG A 185 -20.78 3.92 8.55
CA ARG A 185 -21.20 2.67 9.19
C ARG A 185 -20.01 1.80 9.60
N VAL A 186 -19.06 1.58 8.69
CA VAL A 186 -17.85 0.79 8.93
C VAL A 186 -17.00 1.41 10.02
N MET A 187 -16.75 2.72 9.95
CA MET A 187 -15.96 3.45 10.95
C MET A 187 -16.61 3.40 12.33
N SER A 188 -17.94 3.43 12.41
CA SER A 188 -18.65 3.26 13.68
C SER A 188 -18.36 1.90 14.33
N THR A 189 -18.26 0.84 13.52
CA THR A 189 -17.92 -0.52 14.00
C THR A 189 -16.47 -0.60 14.45
N VAL A 190 -15.54 -0.02 13.67
CA VAL A 190 -14.12 0.06 14.04
C VAL A 190 -13.92 0.82 15.35
N MET A 191 -14.64 1.93 15.54
CA MET A 191 -14.60 2.74 16.77
C MET A 191 -15.11 1.98 18.00
N LYS A 192 -16.10 1.10 17.85
CA LYS A 192 -16.58 0.24 18.94
C LYS A 192 -15.51 -0.77 19.38
N GLY A 193 -14.75 -1.32 18.43
CA GLY A 193 -13.66 -2.27 18.70
C GLY A 193 -12.37 -1.63 19.21
N SER A 194 -12.18 -0.33 18.99
CA SER A 194 -11.00 0.44 19.45
C SER A 194 -11.43 1.77 20.08
N PRO A 195 -11.86 1.76 21.35
CA PRO A 195 -12.35 2.97 22.00
C PRO A 195 -11.21 3.98 22.25
N LYS A 196 -11.53 5.28 22.28
CA LYS A 196 -10.53 6.35 22.42
C LYS A 196 -9.66 6.23 23.68
N TRP A 197 -10.21 5.77 24.79
CA TRP A 197 -9.46 5.57 26.03
C TRP A 197 -8.35 4.52 25.89
N TRP A 198 -8.54 3.51 25.02
CA TRP A 198 -7.52 2.49 24.74
C TRP A 198 -6.30 3.10 24.07
N ALA A 199 -6.50 4.01 23.10
CA ALA A 199 -5.39 4.73 22.46
C ALA A 199 -4.58 5.56 23.47
N TRP A 200 -5.25 6.22 24.43
CA TRP A 200 -4.57 6.94 25.52
C TRP A 200 -3.78 6.00 26.43
N MET A 201 -4.32 4.83 26.78
CA MET A 201 -3.56 3.86 27.58
C MET A 201 -2.32 3.35 26.86
N LEU A 202 -2.43 3.04 25.55
CA LEU A 202 -1.28 2.63 24.76
C LEU A 202 -0.21 3.73 24.75
N LEU A 203 -0.60 4.99 24.57
CA LEU A 203 0.32 6.13 24.62
C LEU A 203 1.02 6.28 25.96
N LEU A 204 0.26 6.21 27.06
CA LEU A 204 0.77 6.44 28.43
C LEU A 204 1.59 5.25 28.96
N VAL A 205 1.41 4.06 28.40
CA VAL A 205 2.12 2.84 28.81
C VAL A 205 2.83 2.22 27.60
N PRO A 206 4.00 2.75 27.19
CA PRO A 206 4.72 2.27 26.00
C PRO A 206 5.03 0.76 25.98
N PRO A 207 5.38 0.09 27.10
CA PRO A 207 5.54 -1.37 27.10
C PRO A 207 4.26 -2.12 26.71
N LEU A 208 3.10 -1.63 27.15
CA LEU A 208 1.79 -2.20 26.78
C LEU A 208 1.52 -1.98 25.28
N ALA A 209 1.87 -0.81 24.74
CA ALA A 209 1.78 -0.56 23.30
C ALA A 209 2.67 -1.49 22.48
N GLY A 210 3.92 -1.69 22.91
CA GLY A 210 4.84 -2.63 22.28
C GLY A 210 4.29 -4.06 22.28
N TRP A 211 3.76 -4.51 23.42
CA TRP A 211 3.13 -5.83 23.54
C TRP A 211 1.89 -5.97 22.65
N ALA A 212 0.98 -4.99 22.66
CA ALA A 212 -0.22 -5.01 21.83
C ALA A 212 0.11 -5.01 20.33
N GLY A 213 1.15 -4.27 19.93
CA GLY A 213 1.69 -4.28 18.58
C GLY A 213 2.26 -5.64 18.19
N LEU A 214 3.11 -6.24 19.04
CA LEU A 214 3.68 -7.58 18.81
C LEU A 214 2.61 -8.65 18.72
N TRP A 215 1.60 -8.61 19.59
CA TRP A 215 0.46 -9.53 19.56
C TRP A 215 -0.33 -9.40 18.26
N THR A 216 -0.60 -8.17 17.83
CA THR A 216 -1.27 -7.90 16.55
C THR A 216 -0.48 -8.45 15.37
N TYR A 217 0.83 -8.21 15.37
CA TYR A 217 1.75 -8.69 14.35
C TYR A 217 1.77 -10.22 14.28
N TYR A 218 1.99 -10.89 15.42
CA TYR A 218 2.01 -12.36 15.50
C TYR A 218 0.69 -12.99 15.04
N ARG A 219 -0.44 -12.44 15.49
CA ARG A 219 -1.76 -12.91 15.08
C ARG A 219 -1.96 -12.77 13.57
N ASN A 220 -1.60 -11.62 13.00
CA ASN A 220 -1.75 -11.39 11.57
C ASN A 220 -0.82 -12.29 10.74
N LEU A 221 0.37 -12.63 11.24
CA LEU A 221 1.22 -13.65 10.62
C LEU A 221 0.54 -15.02 10.59
N LYS A 222 -0.15 -15.39 11.68
CA LYS A 222 -0.92 -16.65 11.73
C LYS A 222 -2.06 -16.64 10.71
N VAL A 223 -2.87 -15.59 10.67
CA VAL A 223 -3.95 -15.45 9.67
C VAL A 223 -3.42 -15.55 8.24
N ASN A 224 -2.31 -14.89 7.94
CA ASN A 224 -1.68 -14.96 6.61
C ASN A 224 -1.15 -16.35 6.28
N LYS A 225 -0.64 -17.09 7.27
CA LYS A 225 -0.21 -18.48 7.10
C LYS A 225 -1.39 -19.40 6.82
N ASP A 226 -2.45 -19.30 7.63
CA ASP A 226 -3.66 -20.11 7.51
C ASP A 226 -4.33 -19.86 6.13
N TRP A 227 -4.38 -18.60 5.68
CA TRP A 227 -4.86 -18.24 4.34
C TRP A 227 -4.07 -18.92 3.22
N ARG A 228 -2.73 -18.86 3.26
CA ARG A 228 -1.86 -19.49 2.26
C ARG A 228 -2.06 -21.01 2.23
N GLN A 229 -2.25 -21.64 3.38
CA GLN A 229 -2.53 -23.08 3.45
C GLN A 229 -3.86 -23.42 2.79
N ALA A 230 -4.93 -22.69 3.10
CA ALA A 230 -6.24 -22.87 2.47
C ALA A 230 -6.19 -22.65 0.94
N GLU A 231 -5.40 -21.69 0.47
CA GLU A 231 -5.19 -21.43 -0.96
C GLU A 231 -4.49 -22.61 -1.65
N LEU A 232 -3.43 -23.16 -1.03
CA LEU A 232 -2.71 -24.33 -1.54
C LEU A 232 -3.61 -25.58 -1.57
N GLU A 233 -4.42 -25.80 -0.53
CA GLU A 233 -5.37 -26.92 -0.49
C GLU A 233 -6.45 -26.81 -1.57
N THR A 234 -6.94 -25.58 -1.82
CA THR A 234 -7.92 -25.31 -2.88
C THR A 234 -7.32 -25.57 -4.25
N LYS A 235 -6.09 -25.11 -4.49
CA LYS A 235 -5.34 -25.37 -5.74
C LYS A 235 -5.01 -26.84 -5.95
N ALA A 236 -4.75 -27.59 -4.88
CA ALA A 236 -4.46 -29.02 -4.95
C ALA A 236 -5.71 -29.89 -5.23
N LYS A 237 -6.92 -29.35 -5.01
CA LYS A 237 -8.20 -30.02 -5.28
C LYS A 237 -8.75 -29.75 -6.68
N LEU A 238 -8.19 -28.78 -7.41
CA LEU A 238 -8.51 -28.42 -8.80
C LEU A 238 -7.60 -29.19 -9.77
#